data_AF-A0A810LA04-F1
#
_entry.id   AF-A0A810LA04-F1
#
_cell.length_a   1.000
_cell.length_b   1.000
_cell.length_c   1.000
_cell.angle_alpha   90.00
_cell.angle_beta   90.00
_cell.angle_gamma   90.00
#
_symmetry.space_group_name_H-M   'P 1'
#
loop_
_entity.id
_entity.type
_entity.pdbx_description
1 polymer ?
#
loop_
_entity_poly.entity_id
_entity_poly.type
_entity_poly.pdbx_seq_one_letter_code
_entity_poly.pdbx_strand_id
1 'polypeptide(L)'
;MSDTKAHRISSAKDVHAGDAVWISPAAGVHGWGSGWHMVVKTSPALVEGAVYVHAAPLDDIDGASPVRVFYCRVSGLLVRRLA
;
A
#
# COMPACT_ATOMS: atom_id res chain seq x y z
N MET A 1 -19.62 -0.67 6.61
CA MET A 1 -18.39 -1.15 5.94
C MET A 1 -17.74 -2.15 6.88
N SER A 2 -17.58 -3.40 6.47
CA SER A 2 -16.92 -4.43 7.29
C SER A 2 -15.46 -3.99 7.51
N ASP A 3 -15.09 -3.71 8.76
CA ASP A 3 -13.72 -3.34 9.12
C ASP A 3 -12.83 -4.59 9.06
N THR A 4 -12.26 -4.87 7.89
CA THR A 4 -11.32 -5.98 7.77
C THR A 4 -10.02 -5.61 8.47
N LYS A 5 -9.62 -6.42 9.46
CA LYS A 5 -8.39 -6.20 10.23
C LYS A 5 -7.16 -6.12 9.31
N ALA A 6 -6.32 -5.11 9.53
CA ALA A 6 -5.02 -5.01 8.87
C ALA A 6 -4.13 -6.20 9.26
N HIS A 7 -3.39 -6.74 8.29
CA HIS A 7 -2.47 -7.85 8.49
C HIS A 7 -1.17 -7.65 7.71
N ARG A 8 -0.09 -8.30 8.18
CA ARG A 8 1.16 -8.39 7.43
C ARG A 8 1.01 -9.40 6.30
N ILE A 9 1.73 -9.16 5.23
CA ILE A 9 1.84 -10.08 4.09
C ILE A 9 3.25 -10.66 4.02
N SER A 10 3.36 -11.84 3.43
CA SER A 10 4.64 -12.50 3.14
C SER A 10 5.00 -12.44 1.65
N SER A 11 4.04 -12.13 0.78
CA SER A 11 4.22 -12.06 -0.66
C SER A 11 3.58 -10.81 -1.26
N ALA A 12 4.25 -10.20 -2.24
CA ALA A 12 3.70 -9.11 -3.03
C ALA A 12 2.41 -9.49 -3.79
N LYS A 13 2.22 -10.79 -4.06
CA LYS A 13 1.01 -11.33 -4.72
C LYS A 13 -0.24 -11.20 -3.86
N ASP A 14 -0.08 -10.96 -2.56
CA ASP A 14 -1.20 -10.83 -1.62
C ASP A 14 -1.82 -9.43 -1.64
N VAL A 15 -1.21 -8.47 -2.35
CA VAL A 15 -1.70 -7.10 -2.54
C VAL A 15 -2.46 -6.98 -3.84
N HIS A 16 -3.74 -6.59 -3.75
CA HIS A 16 -4.65 -6.49 -4.90
C HIS A 16 -5.17 -5.07 -5.07
N ALA A 17 -5.65 -4.75 -6.27
CA ALA A 17 -6.38 -3.52 -6.51
C ALA A 17 -7.63 -3.46 -5.61
N GLY A 18 -7.92 -2.28 -5.06
CA GLY A 18 -8.98 -2.07 -4.09
C GLY A 18 -8.58 -2.32 -2.63
N ASP A 19 -7.45 -2.99 -2.38
CA ASP A 19 -6.93 -3.11 -1.00
C ASP A 19 -6.46 -1.75 -0.48
N ALA A 20 -6.46 -1.58 0.85
CA ALA A 20 -5.75 -0.50 1.51
C ALA A 20 -4.39 -1.00 2.00
N VAL A 21 -3.33 -0.23 1.76
CA VAL A 21 -1.98 -0.49 2.26
C VAL A 21 -1.51 0.61 3.19
N TRP A 22 -0.78 0.25 4.24
CA TRP A 22 -0.14 1.22 5.13
C TRP A 22 1.23 1.61 4.57
N ILE A 23 1.29 2.78 3.93
CA ILE A 23 2.54 3.35 3.44
C ILE A 23 3.24 4.02 4.62
N SER A 24 4.48 3.61 4.92
CA SER A 24 5.27 4.11 6.05
C SER A 24 6.75 3.76 5.92
N PRO A 25 7.63 4.32 6.77
CA PRO A 25 9.05 3.93 6.83
C PRO A 25 9.26 2.44 7.11
N ALA A 26 8.35 1.78 7.84
CA ALA A 26 8.44 0.34 8.08
C ALA A 26 8.35 -0.47 6.78
N ALA A 27 7.56 0.00 5.80
CA ALA A 27 7.48 -0.57 4.46
C ALA A 27 8.63 -0.10 3.54
N GLY A 28 9.66 0.58 4.05
CA GLY A 28 10.76 1.12 3.26
C GLY A 28 10.43 2.42 2.51
N VAL A 29 9.30 3.07 2.82
CA VAL A 29 8.91 4.33 2.20
C VAL A 29 9.22 5.49 3.15
N HIS A 30 10.30 6.21 2.87
CA HIS A 30 10.79 7.32 3.69
C HIS A 30 10.38 8.68 3.14
N GLY A 31 10.23 9.69 4.02
CA GLY A 31 9.95 11.07 3.63
C GLY A 31 8.51 11.39 3.23
N TRP A 32 7.60 10.42 3.28
CA TRP A 32 6.18 10.55 2.90
C TRP A 32 5.21 10.52 4.08
N GLY A 33 5.71 10.54 5.32
CA GLY A 33 4.89 10.31 6.51
C GLY A 33 4.38 8.87 6.59
N SER A 34 3.20 8.68 7.18
CA SER A 34 2.55 7.36 7.24
C SER A 34 1.04 7.50 7.09
N GLY A 35 0.42 6.60 6.31
CA GLY A 35 -1.01 6.69 6.02
C GLY A 35 -1.55 5.54 5.20
N TRP A 36 -2.86 5.36 5.23
CA TRP A 36 -3.54 4.38 4.41
C TRP A 36 -3.71 4.88 2.99
N HIS A 37 -3.37 4.02 2.03
CA HIS A 37 -3.52 4.30 0.62
C HIS A 37 -4.29 3.16 -0.05
N MET A 38 -5.25 3.50 -0.92
CA MET A 38 -5.96 2.54 -1.74
C MET A 38 -5.09 2.13 -2.93
N VAL A 39 -4.90 0.84 -3.11
CA VAL A 39 -4.15 0.25 -4.21
C VAL A 39 -4.96 0.33 -5.49
N VAL A 40 -4.36 0.91 -6.53
CA VAL A 40 -4.89 0.90 -7.89
C VAL A 40 -4.35 -0.30 -8.65
N LYS A 41 -3.04 -0.57 -8.51
CA LYS A 41 -2.37 -1.76 -9.07
C LYS A 41 -1.02 -1.98 -8.39
N THR A 42 -0.45 -3.15 -8.62
CA THR A 42 0.93 -3.47 -8.25
C THR A 42 1.77 -3.79 -9.48
N SER A 43 3.09 -3.69 -9.34
CA SER A 43 4.05 -4.12 -10.35
C SER A 43 5.25 -4.76 -9.67
N PRO A 44 5.82 -5.83 -10.25
CA PRO A 44 6.96 -6.51 -9.64
C PRO A 44 8.15 -5.56 -9.55
N ALA A 45 8.84 -5.58 -8.41
CA ALA A 45 10.16 -4.97 -8.30
C ALA A 45 11.23 -5.98 -8.74
N LEU A 46 12.38 -5.49 -9.19
CA LEU A 46 13.55 -6.33 -9.54
C LEU A 46 14.26 -6.90 -8.29
N VAL A 47 13.87 -6.46 -7.09
CA VAL A 47 14.46 -6.88 -5.83
C VAL A 47 13.49 -7.82 -5.11
N GLU A 48 14.00 -8.96 -4.65
CA GLU A 48 13.22 -9.91 -3.88
C GLU A 48 12.66 -9.27 -2.59
N GLY A 49 11.42 -9.62 -2.27
CA GLY A 49 10.70 -9.07 -1.12
C GLY A 49 10.32 -7.59 -1.29
N ALA A 50 10.32 -7.05 -2.51
CA ALA A 50 9.81 -5.71 -2.81
C ALA A 50 8.75 -5.71 -3.90
N VAL A 51 7.96 -4.64 -3.94
CA VAL A 51 6.88 -4.42 -4.91
C VAL A 51 6.71 -2.93 -5.17
N TYR A 52 6.38 -2.56 -6.40
CA TYR A 52 5.87 -1.23 -6.70
C TYR A 52 4.36 -1.20 -6.49
N VAL A 53 3.88 -0.31 -5.63
CA VAL A 53 2.45 -0.12 -5.37
C VAL A 53 2.01 1.22 -5.93
N HIS A 54 1.06 1.19 -6.85
CA HIS A 54 0.38 2.39 -7.34
C HIS A 54 -0.81 2.63 -6.43
N ALA A 55 -0.79 3.71 -5.66
CA ALA A 55 -1.81 3.95 -4.64
C ALA A 55 -2.17 5.43 -4.51
N ALA A 56 -3.42 5.69 -4.11
CA ALA A 56 -3.91 7.02 -3.77
C ALA A 56 -4.20 7.09 -2.25
N PRO A 57 -3.93 8.21 -1.56
CA PRO A 57 -4.26 8.37 -0.15
C PRO A 57 -5.78 8.19 0.09
N LEU A 58 -6.16 7.53 1.19
CA LEU A 58 -7.57 7.41 1.58
C LEU A 58 -8.08 8.64 2.33
N ASP A 59 -7.19 9.36 3.02
CA ASP A 59 -7.53 10.45 3.93
C ASP A 59 -7.46 11.84 3.24
N ASP A 60 -7.49 11.88 1.91
CA ASP A 60 -7.40 13.12 1.16
C ASP A 60 -8.78 13.76 0.96
N ILE A 61 -8.97 14.89 1.63
CA ILE A 61 -10.25 15.58 1.82
C ILE A 61 -10.61 16.44 0.59
N ASP A 62 -9.62 16.81 -0.23
CA ASP A 62 -9.79 17.79 -1.30
C ASP A 62 -10.11 17.16 -2.67
N GLY A 63 -10.29 15.83 -2.73
CA GLY A 63 -10.79 15.09 -3.89
C GLY A 63 -9.82 14.96 -5.07
N ALA A 64 -8.63 15.56 -4.98
CA ALA A 64 -7.57 15.44 -5.97
C ALA A 64 -6.44 14.56 -5.42
N SER A 65 -6.70 13.27 -5.26
CA SER A 65 -5.73 12.29 -4.73
C SER A 65 -4.88 11.71 -5.85
N PRO A 66 -3.69 12.27 -6.17
CA PRO A 66 -2.88 11.73 -7.24
C PRO A 66 -2.46 10.32 -6.88
N VAL A 67 -2.59 9.41 -7.85
CA VAL A 67 -1.99 8.08 -7.73
C VAL A 67 -0.47 8.27 -7.76
N ARG A 68 0.19 7.79 -6.70
CA ARG A 68 1.65 7.78 -6.59
C ARG A 68 2.15 6.35 -6.68
N VAL A 69 3.43 6.22 -7.02
CA VAL A 69 4.12 4.92 -7.06
C VAL A 69 5.07 4.84 -5.88
N PHE A 70 4.90 3.81 -5.06
CA PHE A 70 5.74 3.55 -3.91
C PHE A 70 6.55 2.27 -4.12
N TYR A 71 7.86 2.34 -3.89
CA TYR A 71 8.68 1.15 -3.73
C TYR A 71 8.52 0.65 -2.29
N CYS A 72 7.93 -0.52 -2.11
CA CYS A 72 7.61 -1.07 -0.80
C CYS A 72 8.37 -2.36 -0.54
N ARG A 73 8.91 -2.52 0.67
CA ARG A 73 9.39 -3.79 1.23
C ARG A 73 8.19 -4.58 1.79
N VAL A 74 7.98 -5.79 1.28
CA VAL A 74 6.86 -6.66 1.65
C VAL A 74 6.83 -6.95 3.16
N SER A 75 7.99 -7.14 3.78
CA SER A 75 8.14 -7.44 5.21
C SER A 75 7.57 -6.37 6.15
N GLY A 76 7.45 -5.12 5.67
CA GLY A 76 6.94 -4.00 6.43
C GLY A 76 5.59 -3.47 5.98
N LEU A 77 4.99 -4.08 4.94
CA LEU A 77 3.74 -3.63 4.38
C LEU A 77 2.56 -4.27 5.12
N LEU A 78 1.62 -3.44 5.58
CA LEU A 78 0.33 -3.89 6.09
C LEU A 78 -0.72 -3.73 5.00
N VAL A 79 -1.59 -4.72 4.90
CA VAL A 79 -2.70 -4.76 3.96
C VAL A 79 -4.02 -4.90 4.73
N ARG A 80 -5.03 -4.19 4.26
CA ARG A 80 -6.43 -4.32 4.68
C ARG A 80 -7.29 -4.52 3.44
N ARG A 81 -8.13 -5.55 3.43
CA ARG A 81 -9.12 -5.74 2.37
C ARG A 81 -10.28 -4.77 2.55
N LEU A 82 -10.57 -3.98 1.54
CA LEU A 82 -11.79 -3.18 1.50
C LEU A 82 -12.84 -4.02 0.76
N ALA A 83 -13.92 -4.35 1.45
CA ALA A 83 -15.05 -5.12 0.91
C ALA A 83 -15.95 -4.24 0.04
#